data_AF-A0A4R9JKM6-F1
#
_entry.id   AF-A0A4R9JKM6-F1
#
_cell.length_a   1.000
_cell.length_b   1.000
_cell.length_c   1.000
_cell.angle_alpha   90.00
_cell.angle_beta   90.00
_cell.angle_gamma   90.00
#
_symmetry.space_group_name_H-M   'P 1'
#
loop_
_entity.id
_entity.type
_entity.pdbx_description
1 polymer ?
#
loop_
_entity_poly.entity_id
_entity_poly.type
_entity_poly.pdbx_seq_one_letter_code
_entity_poly.pdbx_strand_id
1 'polypeptide(L)'
;MRIKIGFYCLSLLCFLNCGPADLCNAADTSSRCGILRLTMQNSNPSNSPRVSHCSVCRMFVTATTYNANLGGIVGADSKCFSDTNKPSTGIYKALLVDNANRRACTSVNCTTGGTTEQIDWVLSPNATYVQATNTSTIIFTSDANGVYNNNLTNLVSVAAAAIWTGLKNNPSWDWQTDTTHTCSSWADSVTASCGSYGVTSWTDSRAIAITSAYGSGGTLNNLLCVEQ
;
A
#
# COMPACT_ATOMS: atom_id res chain seq x y z
N MET A 1 -32.77 -73.65 -14.34
CA MET A 1 -31.36 -73.56 -14.78
C MET A 1 -30.50 -73.31 -13.55
N ARG A 2 -29.68 -74.30 -13.16
CA ARG A 2 -28.79 -74.27 -12.00
C ARG A 2 -27.61 -73.33 -12.30
N ILE A 3 -27.30 -72.37 -11.44
CA ILE A 3 -26.02 -71.65 -11.48
C ILE A 3 -25.36 -71.72 -10.11
N LYS A 4 -24.13 -72.20 -10.14
CA LYS A 4 -23.28 -72.61 -9.02
C LYS A 4 -22.65 -71.40 -8.35
N ILE A 5 -22.60 -71.47 -7.02
CA ILE A 5 -21.78 -70.64 -6.13
C ILE A 5 -20.30 -70.97 -6.37
N GLY A 6 -19.49 -69.95 -6.68
CA GLY A 6 -18.04 -70.03 -6.75
C GLY A 6 -17.41 -69.03 -5.78
N PHE A 7 -16.92 -69.56 -4.65
CA PHE A 7 -16.07 -68.86 -3.70
C PHE A 7 -14.69 -68.64 -4.32
N TYR A 8 -14.19 -67.41 -4.36
CA TYR A 8 -12.75 -67.14 -4.36
C TYR A 8 -12.42 -65.98 -3.42
N CYS A 9 -11.70 -66.37 -2.37
CA CYS A 9 -11.08 -65.53 -1.36
C CYS A 9 -9.81 -64.92 -1.95
N LEU A 10 -9.71 -63.59 -1.99
CA LEU A 10 -8.43 -62.91 -2.15
C LEU A 10 -8.28 -61.88 -1.03
N SER A 11 -7.69 -62.36 0.06
CA SER A 11 -7.18 -61.60 1.18
C SER A 11 -6.10 -60.62 0.72
N LEU A 12 -6.35 -59.32 0.91
CA LEU A 12 -5.30 -58.31 0.97
C LEU A 12 -5.39 -57.60 2.33
N LEU A 13 -4.66 -58.15 3.29
CA LEU A 13 -4.36 -57.53 4.58
C LEU A 13 -3.32 -56.42 4.33
N CYS A 14 -3.78 -55.16 4.33
CA CYS A 14 -2.91 -54.02 4.59
C CYS A 14 -3.26 -53.46 5.96
N PHE A 15 -2.58 -53.97 6.99
CA PHE A 15 -2.42 -53.28 8.26
C PHE A 15 -1.59 -52.01 8.01
N LEU A 16 -2.27 -50.90 7.75
CA LEU A 16 -1.65 -49.60 7.92
C LEU A 16 -1.71 -49.27 9.40
N ASN A 17 -0.53 -49.33 10.02
CA ASN A 17 -0.27 -48.91 11.38
C ASN A 17 -0.82 -47.49 11.62
N CYS A 18 -1.97 -47.38 12.29
CA CYS A 18 -2.31 -46.16 13.01
C CYS A 18 -1.37 -46.05 14.22
N GLY A 19 -0.21 -45.44 14.02
CA GLY A 19 0.52 -44.83 15.13
C GLY A 19 -0.29 -43.65 15.68
N PRO A 20 -0.22 -43.36 16.99
CA PRO A 20 -0.87 -42.17 17.54
C PRO A 20 -0.40 -40.93 16.78
N ALA A 21 -1.31 -39.98 16.52
CA ALA A 21 -0.92 -38.69 15.99
C ALA A 21 0.01 -38.02 17.02
N ASP A 22 1.26 -37.79 16.65
CA ASP A 22 2.17 -36.95 17.43
C ASP A 22 1.62 -35.52 17.41
N LEU A 23 0.83 -35.18 18.43
CA LEU A 23 0.42 -33.80 18.68
C LEU A 23 1.69 -33.00 18.96
N CYS A 24 2.07 -32.17 17.99
CA CYS A 24 3.25 -31.34 18.08
C CYS A 24 3.15 -30.43 19.31
N ASN A 25 4.11 -30.54 20.23
CA ASN A 25 4.23 -29.62 21.35
C ASN A 25 4.93 -28.33 20.86
N ALA A 26 4.39 -27.16 21.22
CA ALA A 26 4.93 -25.86 20.85
C ALA A 26 6.38 -25.60 21.34
N ALA A 27 6.92 -26.47 22.19
CA ALA A 27 8.28 -26.37 22.72
C ALA A 27 9.36 -27.08 21.89
N ASP A 28 9.00 -27.85 20.86
CA ASP A 28 10.01 -28.59 20.07
C ASP A 28 10.51 -27.77 18.88
N THR A 29 11.75 -27.29 18.97
CA THR A 29 12.39 -26.45 17.95
C THR A 29 13.19 -27.25 16.92
N SER A 30 13.14 -28.59 16.95
CA SER A 30 14.03 -29.44 16.17
C SER A 30 13.35 -30.44 15.22
N SER A 31 12.02 -30.52 15.21
CA SER A 31 11.28 -31.46 14.36
C SER A 31 10.76 -30.80 13.08
N ARG A 32 10.83 -31.55 11.96
CA ARG A 32 10.48 -31.13 10.58
C ARG A 32 8.97 -30.88 10.36
N CYS A 33 8.25 -30.40 11.36
CA CYS A 33 6.83 -30.07 11.25
C CYS A 33 6.68 -28.59 10.88
N GLY A 34 6.68 -28.31 9.58
CA GLY A 34 6.47 -26.97 9.07
C GLY A 34 5.01 -26.54 9.22
N ILE A 35 4.72 -25.72 10.24
CA ILE A 35 3.75 -24.62 10.12
C ILE A 35 4.43 -23.36 10.66
N LEU A 36 4.71 -22.48 9.73
CA LEU A 36 5.31 -21.17 9.90
C LEU A 36 4.31 -20.24 10.63
N ARG A 37 4.77 -19.68 11.76
CA ARG A 37 4.36 -18.41 12.39
C ARG A 37 2.88 -18.00 12.29
N LEU A 38 2.07 -18.32 13.30
CA LEU A 38 0.77 -17.66 13.49
C LEU A 38 0.44 -17.15 14.90
N THR A 39 1.35 -17.17 15.88
CA THR A 39 1.05 -16.52 17.17
C THR A 39 2.27 -15.86 17.80
N MET A 40 2.55 -14.63 17.36
CA MET A 40 3.02 -13.58 18.26
C MET A 40 2.25 -12.31 17.93
N GLN A 41 1.03 -12.20 18.49
CA GLN A 41 0.43 -10.89 18.68
C GLN A 41 -0.51 -11.00 19.87
N ASN A 42 0.09 -10.89 21.06
CA ASN A 42 -0.60 -10.27 22.17
C ASN A 42 0.39 -9.43 22.97
N SER A 43 0.48 -8.16 22.61
CA SER A 43 0.93 -7.11 23.52
C SER A 43 0.18 -5.83 23.17
N ASN A 44 -0.54 -5.32 24.17
CA ASN A 44 -1.29 -4.07 24.21
C ASN A 44 -0.57 -2.84 23.61
N PRO A 45 -1.31 -1.77 23.26
CA PRO A 45 -0.77 -0.62 22.54
C PRO A 45 0.00 0.29 23.50
N SER A 46 1.33 0.27 23.39
CA SER A 46 2.18 1.33 23.93
C SER A 46 3.36 1.53 22.99
N ASN A 47 3.35 2.63 22.24
CA ASN A 47 4.51 3.24 21.56
C ASN A 47 5.52 2.27 20.91
N SER A 48 5.06 1.33 20.09
CA SER A 48 5.99 0.64 19.18
C SER A 48 6.31 1.60 18.03
N PRO A 49 7.59 1.93 17.77
CA PRO A 49 7.97 2.65 16.56
C PRO A 49 7.45 1.88 15.35
N ARG A 50 6.83 2.59 14.40
CA ARG A 50 6.39 2.00 13.14
C ARG A 50 7.63 1.43 12.45
N VAL A 51 7.66 0.12 12.21
CA VAL A 51 8.79 -0.51 11.50
C VAL A 51 8.80 0.06 10.09
N SER A 52 9.92 0.65 9.69
CA SER A 52 10.09 1.17 8.34
C SER A 52 9.94 0.03 7.33
N HIS A 53 9.14 0.29 6.29
CA HIS A 53 8.94 -0.60 5.14
C HIS A 53 10.26 -0.86 4.40
N CYS A 54 11.06 0.20 4.25
CA CYS A 54 12.34 0.19 3.56
C CYS A 54 13.19 1.39 4.04
N SER A 55 14.51 1.24 4.04
CA SER A 55 15.42 2.37 4.27
C SER A 55 15.54 3.27 3.03
N VAL A 56 15.53 2.65 1.85
CA VAL A 56 15.43 3.31 0.55
C VAL A 56 14.26 2.68 -0.20
N CYS A 57 13.24 3.48 -0.45
CA CYS A 57 11.99 3.07 -1.07
C CYS A 57 11.90 3.63 -2.49
N ARG A 58 11.45 2.82 -3.45
CA ARG A 58 11.26 3.27 -4.83
C ARG A 58 9.86 3.85 -5.02
N MET A 59 9.77 4.90 -5.84
CA MET A 59 8.52 5.46 -6.31
C MET A 59 8.43 5.41 -7.83
N PHE A 60 7.25 5.12 -8.36
CA PHE A 60 6.99 5.22 -9.80
C PHE A 60 5.60 5.76 -10.08
N VAL A 61 5.43 6.36 -11.25
CA VAL A 61 4.14 6.80 -11.77
C VAL A 61 3.61 5.70 -12.69
N THR A 62 2.35 5.31 -12.52
CA THR A 62 1.71 4.30 -13.38
C THR A 62 1.83 4.65 -14.85
N ALA A 63 2.02 3.66 -15.73
CA ALA A 63 1.94 3.87 -17.18
C ALA A 63 0.52 4.20 -17.61
N THR A 64 -0.45 3.58 -16.94
CA THR A 64 -1.88 3.75 -17.22
C THR A 64 -2.45 4.92 -16.42
N THR A 65 -3.35 5.69 -17.05
CA THR A 65 -4.15 6.72 -16.40
C THR A 65 -5.54 6.19 -16.04
N TYR A 66 -6.13 6.73 -14.98
CA TYR A 66 -7.39 6.27 -14.41
C TYR A 66 -8.29 7.45 -14.05
N ASN A 67 -9.59 7.25 -14.25
CA ASN A 67 -10.60 8.09 -13.62
C ASN A 67 -10.61 7.84 -12.10
N ALA A 68 -11.32 8.66 -11.34
CA ALA A 68 -11.29 8.60 -9.89
C ALA A 68 -12.14 7.46 -9.27
N ASN A 69 -12.87 6.68 -10.08
CA ASN A 69 -13.46 5.42 -9.62
C ASN A 69 -12.39 4.31 -9.68
N LEU A 70 -11.51 4.33 -8.68
CA LEU A 70 -10.37 3.44 -8.58
C LEU A 70 -10.73 2.09 -7.96
N GLY A 71 -11.96 1.93 -7.44
CA GLY A 71 -12.35 0.82 -6.58
C GLY A 71 -11.87 1.01 -5.14
N GLY A 72 -11.80 2.27 -4.68
CA GLY A 72 -11.26 2.63 -3.38
C GLY A 72 -9.74 2.48 -3.27
N ILE A 73 -9.22 2.61 -2.04
CA ILE A 73 -7.78 2.47 -1.74
C ILE A 73 -7.23 1.11 -2.19
N VAL A 74 -7.96 0.02 -1.93
CA VAL A 74 -7.54 -1.35 -2.31
C VAL A 74 -7.47 -1.50 -3.83
N GLY A 75 -8.43 -0.92 -4.56
CA GLY A 75 -8.41 -0.92 -6.02
C GLY A 75 -7.25 -0.10 -6.58
N ALA A 76 -6.93 1.04 -5.98
CA ALA A 76 -5.76 1.85 -6.35
C ALA A 76 -4.44 1.11 -6.11
N ASP A 77 -4.30 0.41 -4.98
CA ASP A 77 -3.12 -0.42 -4.70
C ASP A 77 -2.98 -1.58 -5.69
N SER A 78 -4.10 -2.23 -6.04
CA SER A 78 -4.11 -3.31 -7.03
C SER A 78 -3.62 -2.83 -8.40
N LYS A 79 -3.98 -1.60 -8.79
CA LYS A 79 -3.48 -0.96 -10.03
C LYS A 79 -1.98 -0.74 -9.97
N CYS A 80 -1.46 -0.20 -8.86
CA CYS A 80 -0.01 -0.08 -8.63
C CYS A 80 0.70 -1.45 -8.69
N PHE A 81 0.09 -2.49 -8.12
CA PHE A 81 0.67 -3.83 -8.10
C PHE A 81 0.75 -4.48 -9.49
N SER A 82 -0.18 -4.15 -10.40
CA SER A 82 -0.23 -4.72 -11.75
C SER A 82 0.33 -3.83 -12.86
N ASP A 83 0.69 -2.58 -12.56
CA ASP A 83 1.10 -1.62 -13.59
C ASP A 83 2.43 -2.01 -14.25
N THR A 84 2.55 -1.73 -15.55
CA THR A 84 3.74 -2.11 -16.34
C THR A 84 5.00 -1.33 -15.97
N ASN A 85 4.88 -0.15 -15.34
CA ASN A 85 6.03 0.61 -14.82
C ASN A 85 6.50 0.09 -13.45
N LYS A 86 5.79 -0.84 -12.82
CA LYS A 86 6.19 -1.42 -11.54
C LYS A 86 7.52 -2.16 -11.69
N PRO A 87 8.50 -1.93 -10.80
CA PRO A 87 9.71 -2.75 -10.72
C PRO A 87 9.40 -4.24 -10.53
N SER A 88 10.31 -5.10 -11.03
CA SER A 88 10.18 -6.56 -10.99
C SER A 88 10.05 -7.14 -9.58
N THR A 89 10.51 -6.40 -8.58
CA THR A 89 10.49 -6.77 -7.16
C THR A 89 9.73 -5.73 -6.34
N GLY A 90 9.30 -6.10 -5.14
CA GLY A 90 8.67 -5.18 -4.20
C GLY A 90 7.14 -5.16 -4.31
N ILE A 91 6.50 -4.79 -3.22
CA ILE A 91 5.05 -4.54 -3.13
C ILE A 91 4.87 -3.03 -3.17
N TYR A 92 3.83 -2.56 -3.86
CA TYR A 92 3.59 -1.13 -4.05
C TYR A 92 2.15 -0.79 -3.70
N LYS A 93 1.99 0.36 -3.04
CA LYS A 93 0.70 0.96 -2.71
C LYS A 93 0.60 2.36 -3.32
N ALA A 94 -0.61 2.80 -3.61
CA ALA A 94 -0.85 4.14 -4.13
C ALA A 94 -0.71 5.21 -3.02
N LEU A 95 0.01 6.30 -3.31
CA LEU A 95 0.01 7.53 -2.50
C LEU A 95 -1.33 8.25 -2.67
N LEU A 96 -2.34 7.75 -1.96
CA LEU A 96 -3.74 8.15 -2.09
C LEU A 96 -4.39 8.11 -0.72
N VAL A 97 -5.24 9.06 -0.36
CA VAL A 97 -5.93 9.07 0.93
C VAL A 97 -7.44 9.23 0.77
N ASP A 98 -8.20 8.73 1.74
CA ASP A 98 -9.66 8.88 1.80
C ASP A 98 -10.18 9.17 3.22
N ASN A 99 -9.29 9.32 4.20
CA ASN A 99 -9.56 9.55 5.62
C ASN A 99 -10.22 8.38 6.38
N ALA A 100 -10.72 7.36 5.68
CA ALA A 100 -11.41 6.21 6.27
C ALA A 100 -10.54 4.95 6.27
N ASN A 101 -9.99 4.61 5.11
CA ASN A 101 -9.16 3.44 4.88
C ASN A 101 -7.67 3.79 4.85
N ARG A 102 -7.32 5.01 4.39
CA ARG A 102 -5.94 5.51 4.39
C ARG A 102 -5.88 7.00 4.71
N ARG A 103 -4.98 7.36 5.63
CA ARG A 103 -4.72 8.74 6.07
C ARG A 103 -3.26 8.90 6.50
N ALA A 104 -2.64 10.02 6.12
CA ALA A 104 -1.35 10.43 6.68
C ALA A 104 -1.56 11.12 8.04
N CYS A 105 -2.20 12.29 8.05
CA CYS A 105 -2.31 13.11 9.25
C CYS A 105 -3.74 13.56 9.55
N THR A 106 -4.02 13.76 10.84
CA THR A 106 -5.21 14.47 11.38
C THR A 106 -4.92 15.94 11.72
N SER A 107 -3.64 16.31 11.82
CA SER A 107 -3.13 17.66 12.00
C SER A 107 -2.11 17.99 10.91
N VAL A 108 -1.83 19.27 10.67
CA VAL A 108 -0.85 19.70 9.66
C VAL A 108 0.50 19.03 9.93
N ASN A 109 1.05 18.34 8.94
CA ASN A 109 2.32 17.61 9.03
C ASN A 109 2.42 16.61 10.21
N CYS A 110 1.28 16.09 10.67
CA CYS A 110 1.21 15.17 11.80
C CYS A 110 1.86 15.76 13.08
N THR A 111 1.77 17.08 13.29
CA THR A 111 2.48 17.76 14.38
C THR A 111 1.91 17.49 15.78
N THR A 112 0.71 16.90 15.87
CA THR A 112 0.03 16.67 17.16
C THR A 112 0.32 15.28 17.74
N GLY A 113 0.17 14.23 16.91
CA GLY A 113 0.36 12.83 17.30
C GLY A 113 1.44 12.10 16.49
N GLY A 114 2.07 12.76 15.52
CA GLY A 114 3.09 12.12 14.68
C GLY A 114 2.53 10.92 13.93
N THR A 115 3.26 9.82 13.97
CA THR A 115 2.86 8.58 13.28
C THR A 115 1.60 7.93 13.83
N THR A 116 1.13 8.30 15.03
CA THR A 116 -0.12 7.73 15.59
C THR A 116 -1.37 8.28 14.90
N GLU A 117 -1.24 9.34 14.10
CA GLU A 117 -2.35 9.92 13.33
C GLU A 117 -2.69 9.10 12.07
N GLN A 118 -1.77 8.23 11.66
CA GLN A 118 -1.79 7.50 10.40
C GLN A 118 -2.76 6.32 10.42
N ILE A 119 -3.38 6.07 9.26
CA ILE A 119 -4.09 4.83 8.96
C ILE A 119 -3.53 4.32 7.63
N ASP A 120 -3.00 3.09 7.63
CA ASP A 120 -2.44 2.43 6.45
C ASP A 120 -1.55 3.34 5.58
N TRP A 121 -0.77 4.21 6.22
CA TRP A 121 0.00 5.23 5.52
C TRP A 121 1.19 4.62 4.79
N VAL A 122 1.47 5.12 3.58
CA VAL A 122 2.40 4.48 2.63
C VAL A 122 3.83 5.01 2.69
N LEU A 123 4.06 6.16 3.36
CA LEU A 123 5.41 6.66 3.57
C LEU A 123 5.90 6.27 4.98
N SER A 124 7.02 5.55 5.04
CA SER A 124 7.75 5.24 6.26
C SER A 124 8.44 6.48 6.85
N PRO A 125 8.57 6.59 8.18
CA PRO A 125 9.44 7.56 8.84
C PRO A 125 10.91 7.40 8.48
N ASN A 126 11.63 8.52 8.31
CA ASN A 126 13.08 8.57 8.07
C ASN A 126 13.56 7.67 6.91
N ALA A 127 12.75 7.55 5.86
CA ALA A 127 13.05 6.74 4.69
C ALA A 127 13.37 7.61 3.49
N THR A 128 14.34 7.20 2.68
CA THR A 128 14.71 7.89 1.45
C THR A 128 13.87 7.36 0.30
N TYR A 129 13.25 8.26 -0.47
CA TYR A 129 12.47 7.92 -1.64
C TYR A 129 13.22 8.28 -2.92
N VAL A 130 13.36 7.31 -3.81
CA VAL A 130 14.09 7.43 -5.08
C VAL A 130 13.19 7.13 -6.27
N GLN A 131 13.55 7.62 -7.44
CA GLN A 131 12.87 7.23 -8.68
C GLN A 131 13.11 5.75 -8.97
N ALA A 132 12.06 5.00 -9.30
CA ALA A 132 12.18 3.58 -9.65
C ALA A 132 12.99 3.34 -10.95
N THR A 133 12.95 4.30 -11.88
CA THR A 133 13.67 4.25 -13.15
C THR A 133 15.17 4.55 -13.00
N ASN A 134 15.55 5.29 -11.95
CA ASN A 134 16.94 5.58 -11.62
C ASN A 134 17.07 5.75 -10.09
N THR A 135 17.51 4.68 -9.42
CA THR A 135 17.60 4.65 -7.95
C THR A 135 18.67 5.58 -7.37
N SER A 136 19.54 6.16 -8.20
CA SER A 136 20.49 7.20 -7.78
C SER A 136 19.84 8.58 -7.65
N THR A 137 18.64 8.77 -8.21
CA THR A 137 17.90 10.04 -8.13
C THR A 137 17.00 10.05 -6.90
N ILE A 138 17.48 10.73 -5.85
CA ILE A 138 16.72 10.94 -4.60
C ILE A 138 15.67 12.03 -4.83
N ILE A 139 14.40 11.71 -4.56
CA ILE A 139 13.29 12.64 -4.61
C ILE A 139 13.24 13.44 -3.30
N PHE A 140 13.15 12.73 -2.17
CA PHE A 140 13.19 13.30 -0.82
C PHE A 140 13.52 12.23 0.23
N THR A 141 13.75 12.65 1.46
CA THR A 141 13.77 11.78 2.64
C THR A 141 12.66 12.24 3.59
N SER A 142 11.77 11.33 3.98
CA SER A 142 10.69 11.65 4.91
C SER A 142 11.23 11.98 6.31
N ASP A 143 10.49 12.76 7.06
CA ASP A 143 10.80 13.08 8.45
C ASP A 143 10.42 11.94 9.42
N ALA A 144 10.58 12.19 10.72
CA ALA A 144 10.22 11.25 11.78
C ALA A 144 8.71 10.95 11.87
N ASN A 145 7.88 11.77 11.23
CA ASN A 145 6.44 11.55 11.12
C ASN A 145 6.09 10.78 9.84
N GLY A 146 7.04 10.44 8.98
CA GLY A 146 6.75 9.77 7.71
C GLY A 146 6.05 10.68 6.71
N VAL A 147 6.28 11.99 6.79
CA VAL A 147 5.83 12.97 5.79
C VAL A 147 7.01 13.82 5.32
N TYR A 148 6.78 14.81 4.46
CA TYR A 148 7.84 15.68 3.97
C TYR A 148 7.33 17.10 3.76
N ASN A 149 8.01 18.11 4.31
CA ASN A 149 7.51 19.48 4.38
C ASN A 149 8.46 20.53 3.79
N ASN A 150 9.32 20.12 2.85
CA ASN A 150 10.25 21.01 2.15
C ASN A 150 10.20 20.76 0.63
N ASN A 151 10.94 21.52 -0.16
CA ASN A 151 11.04 21.28 -1.60
C ASN A 151 11.79 19.97 -1.87
N LEU A 152 11.22 19.14 -2.75
CA LEU A 152 11.83 17.93 -3.27
C LEU A 152 13.22 18.23 -3.85
N THR A 153 14.16 17.32 -3.60
CA THR A 153 15.52 17.40 -4.14
C THR A 153 15.53 17.17 -5.65
N ASN A 154 14.66 16.30 -6.14
CA ASN A 154 14.43 16.05 -7.56
C ASN A 154 12.94 15.84 -7.85
N LEU A 155 12.56 15.89 -9.12
CA LEU A 155 11.21 15.58 -9.59
C LEU A 155 10.81 14.14 -9.22
N VAL A 156 9.52 13.90 -9.01
CA VAL A 156 9.00 12.53 -8.87
C VAL A 156 9.13 11.77 -10.19
N SER A 157 8.86 12.45 -11.31
CA SER A 157 9.02 11.94 -12.67
C SER A 157 9.32 13.09 -13.61
N VAL A 158 10.26 12.88 -14.54
CA VAL A 158 10.60 13.85 -15.60
C VAL A 158 9.47 14.03 -16.60
N ALA A 159 8.69 12.97 -16.87
CA ALA A 159 7.45 13.08 -17.62
C ALA A 159 6.39 13.65 -16.68
N ALA A 160 5.90 14.84 -17.00
CA ALA A 160 4.85 15.51 -16.23
C ALA A 160 3.58 14.66 -16.26
N ALA A 161 3.13 14.23 -15.09
CA ALA A 161 1.91 13.47 -14.91
C ALA A 161 1.11 14.06 -13.74
N ALA A 162 -0.18 14.28 -13.97
CA ALA A 162 -1.11 14.56 -12.89
C ALA A 162 -1.36 13.26 -12.10
N ILE A 163 -1.41 13.33 -10.77
CA ILE A 163 -1.58 12.16 -9.90
C ILE A 163 -2.70 12.41 -8.89
N TRP A 164 -3.64 11.46 -8.78
CA TRP A 164 -4.64 11.49 -7.72
C TRP A 164 -3.98 11.29 -6.35
N THR A 165 -4.34 12.12 -5.36
CA THR A 165 -3.80 11.99 -4.00
C THR A 165 -4.85 12.15 -2.90
N GLY A 166 -5.82 13.06 -3.07
CA GLY A 166 -6.80 13.39 -2.03
C GLY A 166 -6.21 14.17 -0.84
N LEU A 167 -5.00 14.70 -0.98
CA LEU A 167 -4.31 15.45 0.06
C LEU A 167 -4.61 16.95 -0.06
N LYS A 168 -4.65 17.64 1.08
CA LYS A 168 -4.65 19.11 1.13
C LYS A 168 -3.27 19.66 0.80
N ASN A 169 -3.26 20.87 0.28
CA ASN A 169 -2.06 21.69 0.15
C ASN A 169 -2.30 23.12 0.64
N ASN A 170 -2.97 23.26 1.79
CA ASN A 170 -3.14 24.55 2.46
C ASN A 170 -3.14 24.38 3.99
N PRO A 171 -2.00 24.62 4.68
CA PRO A 171 -0.76 25.20 4.16
C PRO A 171 0.03 24.27 3.23
N SER A 172 1.11 24.76 2.62
CA SER A 172 1.97 23.90 1.78
C SER A 172 2.46 22.68 2.56
N TRP A 173 2.40 21.51 1.91
CA TRP A 173 2.74 20.22 2.54
C TRP A 173 1.86 19.91 3.76
N ASP A 174 0.53 20.04 3.67
CA ASP A 174 -0.38 19.81 4.80
C ASP A 174 -0.42 18.32 5.22
N TRP A 175 -0.43 17.41 4.25
CA TRP A 175 -0.59 15.96 4.42
C TRP A 175 -1.89 15.49 5.10
N GLN A 176 -2.76 16.41 5.50
CA GLN A 176 -4.13 16.06 5.86
C GLN A 176 -4.93 15.63 4.62
N THR A 177 -5.91 14.76 4.82
CA THR A 177 -6.88 14.42 3.77
C THR A 177 -7.78 15.61 3.47
N ASP A 178 -7.99 15.90 2.19
CA ASP A 178 -9.03 16.80 1.73
C ASP A 178 -10.36 16.04 1.67
N THR A 179 -11.06 15.96 2.80
CA THR A 179 -12.22 15.08 2.98
C THR A 179 -13.38 15.34 2.01
N THR A 180 -13.45 16.53 1.40
CA THR A 180 -14.44 16.85 0.37
C THR A 180 -13.97 16.52 -1.04
N HIS A 181 -12.70 16.19 -1.22
CA HIS A 181 -12.06 15.98 -2.52
C HIS A 181 -11.32 14.64 -2.63
N THR A 182 -12.01 13.56 -2.24
CA THR A 182 -11.56 12.16 -2.38
C THR A 182 -12.42 11.35 -3.36
N CYS A 183 -13.25 12.01 -4.17
CA CYS A 183 -14.16 11.39 -5.15
C CYS A 183 -15.00 10.25 -4.55
N SER A 184 -15.66 10.54 -3.43
CA SER A 184 -16.45 9.56 -2.67
C SER A 184 -15.63 8.32 -2.30
N SER A 185 -14.48 8.53 -1.66
CA SER A 185 -13.50 7.47 -1.36
C SER A 185 -13.07 6.68 -2.61
N TRP A 186 -12.83 7.42 -3.69
CA TRP A 186 -12.34 6.92 -4.98
C TRP A 186 -13.29 5.91 -5.63
N ALA A 187 -14.58 6.22 -5.58
CA ALA A 187 -15.66 5.47 -6.22
C ALA A 187 -16.47 6.32 -7.22
N ASP A 188 -16.14 7.61 -7.38
CA ASP A 188 -16.83 8.56 -8.25
C ASP A 188 -16.00 8.89 -9.50
N SER A 189 -16.57 8.67 -10.68
CA SER A 189 -15.95 8.99 -11.98
C SER A 189 -16.68 10.08 -12.76
N VAL A 190 -17.53 10.88 -12.12
CA VAL A 190 -18.46 11.80 -12.80
C VAL A 190 -18.38 13.21 -12.23
N THR A 191 -18.32 13.39 -10.91
CA THR A 191 -18.45 14.71 -10.28
C THR A 191 -17.31 15.65 -10.70
N ALA A 192 -17.67 16.86 -11.16
CA ALA A 192 -16.76 17.79 -11.84
C ALA A 192 -15.60 18.36 -10.99
N SER A 193 -15.70 18.28 -9.66
CA SER A 193 -14.69 18.79 -8.72
C SER A 193 -14.67 17.90 -7.49
N CYS A 194 -14.18 16.67 -7.65
CA CYS A 194 -14.26 15.67 -6.60
C CYS A 194 -12.91 15.22 -6.06
N GLY A 195 -11.79 15.49 -6.74
CA GLY A 195 -10.51 14.86 -6.38
C GLY A 195 -9.38 15.87 -6.29
N SER A 196 -8.62 15.85 -5.19
CA SER A 196 -7.35 16.58 -5.09
C SER A 196 -6.24 15.79 -5.79
N TYR A 197 -5.38 16.50 -6.51
CA TYR A 197 -4.31 15.92 -7.32
C TYR A 197 -3.04 16.79 -7.29
N GLY A 198 -1.89 16.16 -7.57
CA GLY A 198 -0.59 16.81 -7.75
C GLY A 198 -0.04 16.63 -9.16
N VAL A 199 1.11 17.23 -9.45
CA VAL A 199 1.79 17.10 -10.76
C VAL A 199 3.28 16.80 -10.58
N THR A 200 3.73 15.64 -11.06
CA THR A 200 5.05 15.05 -10.75
C THR A 200 6.27 15.83 -11.25
N SER A 201 6.07 16.83 -12.12
CA SER A 201 7.12 17.69 -12.68
C SER A 201 7.39 18.96 -11.86
N TRP A 202 6.78 19.10 -10.68
CA TRP A 202 7.09 20.16 -9.72
C TRP A 202 8.00 19.63 -8.62
N THR A 203 8.77 20.52 -7.98
CA THR A 203 9.61 20.19 -6.82
C THR A 203 9.08 20.77 -5.51
N ASP A 204 8.04 21.58 -5.53
CA ASP A 204 7.37 22.02 -4.31
C ASP A 204 6.13 21.15 -4.02
N SER A 205 5.31 21.57 -3.06
CA SER A 205 4.15 20.82 -2.58
C SER A 205 3.12 20.49 -3.67
N ARG A 206 3.12 21.23 -4.79
CA ARG A 206 2.29 20.94 -5.98
C ARG A 206 2.62 19.61 -6.63
N ALA A 207 3.79 19.04 -6.33
CA ALA A 207 4.13 17.68 -6.74
C ALA A 207 3.12 16.63 -6.26
N ILE A 208 2.52 16.86 -5.09
CA ILE A 208 1.61 15.93 -4.42
C ILE A 208 0.18 16.45 -4.36
N ALA A 209 -0.04 17.77 -4.19
CA ALA A 209 -1.38 18.35 -4.22
C ALA A 209 -1.34 19.84 -4.59
N ILE A 210 -2.31 20.33 -5.37
CA ILE A 210 -2.41 21.75 -5.73
C ILE A 210 -3.48 22.43 -4.89
N THR A 211 -3.17 23.62 -4.36
CA THR A 211 -4.12 24.41 -3.57
C THR A 211 -5.31 24.84 -4.40
N SER A 212 -6.52 24.56 -3.93
CA SER A 212 -7.79 24.98 -4.55
C SER A 212 -7.96 24.56 -6.02
N ALA A 213 -7.32 23.46 -6.42
CA ALA A 213 -7.49 22.88 -7.74
C ALA A 213 -7.89 21.41 -7.62
N TYR A 214 -9.05 21.09 -8.20
CA TYR A 214 -9.66 19.77 -8.07
C TYR A 214 -9.99 19.23 -9.46
N GLY A 215 -9.76 17.93 -9.63
CA GLY A 215 -10.09 17.24 -10.85
C GLY A 215 -11.54 16.78 -10.87
N SER A 216 -12.11 16.69 -12.07
CA SER A 216 -13.34 15.95 -12.31
C SER A 216 -13.06 14.46 -12.12
N GLY A 217 -14.03 13.73 -11.55
CA GLY A 217 -13.91 12.29 -11.37
C GLY A 217 -13.68 11.55 -12.69
N GLY A 218 -14.16 12.10 -13.81
CA GLY A 218 -13.97 11.54 -15.15
C GLY A 218 -12.58 11.79 -15.75
N THR A 219 -11.79 12.70 -15.18
CA THR A 219 -10.44 13.02 -15.67
C THR A 219 -9.51 11.83 -15.45
N LEU A 220 -8.73 11.50 -16.48
CA LEU A 220 -7.73 10.43 -16.41
C LEU A 220 -6.41 10.97 -15.87
N ASN A 221 -6.10 10.65 -14.60
CA ASN A 221 -4.81 10.95 -13.97
C ASN A 221 -4.06 9.65 -13.63
N ASN A 222 -2.75 9.74 -13.46
CA ASN A 222 -1.93 8.61 -13.03
C ASN A 222 -2.08 8.37 -11.52
N LEU A 223 -1.48 7.27 -11.05
CA LEU A 223 -1.24 7.04 -9.63
C LEU A 223 0.27 7.12 -9.36
N LEU A 224 0.63 7.70 -8.23
CA LEU A 224 1.98 7.60 -7.69
C LEU A 224 2.05 6.39 -6.77
N CYS A 225 2.88 5.42 -7.12
CA CYS A 225 3.02 4.16 -6.42
C CYS A 225 4.30 4.14 -5.60
N VAL A 226 4.21 3.66 -4.36
CA VAL A 226 5.29 3.69 -3.36
C VAL A 226 5.57 2.28 -2.85
N GLU A 227 6.85 1.90 -2.83
CA GLU A 227 7.32 0.63 -2.30
C GLU A 227 7.01 0.46 -0.80
N GLN A 228 6.69 -0.76 -0.38
CA GLN A 228 6.24 -1.15 0.97
C GLN A 228 7.07 -2.28 1.58
#